data_AF-A0A4V1SNM4-F1
#
_entry.id   AF-A0A4V1SNM4-F1
#
_cell.length_a   1.000
_cell.length_b   1.000
_cell.length_c   1.000
_cell.angle_alpha   90.00
_cell.angle_beta   90.00
_cell.angle_gamma   90.00
#
_symmetry.space_group_name_H-M   'P 1'
#
loop_
_entity.id
_entity.type
_entity.pdbx_description
1 polymer ?
#
loop_
_entity_poly.entity_id
_entity_poly.type
_entity_poly.pdbx_seq_one_letter_code
_entity_poly.pdbx_strand_id
1 'polypeptide(L)'
;MNEQEQLECLNKMTATWRQDKVYKNVRSELDSTFNSWIDHDIKAVQYYRRTIWKVDETVFFNTSKNAAILLILQQDTNTNVYKDNVHLIFAKEQNGKWRFFYKSMHSLTAERYYVKENPEEPCSFKYLSDMAKMRIIESGYFKKGQCKIRDSYINDWYTEKLEQKHQKFLNNK
;
A
#
# COMPACT_ATOMS: atom_id res chain seq x y z
N MET A 1 -24.18 -5.66 -2.71
CA MET A 1 -23.07 -4.71 -2.80
C MET A 1 -22.12 -5.17 -3.90
N ASN A 2 -22.04 -4.39 -4.97
CA ASN A 2 -20.99 -4.47 -5.98
C ASN A 2 -19.71 -3.76 -5.47
N GLU A 3 -18.66 -3.78 -6.29
CA GLU A 3 -17.34 -3.24 -5.97
C GLU A 3 -17.39 -1.72 -5.75
N GLN A 4 -18.24 -1.00 -6.50
CA GLN A 4 -18.41 0.44 -6.36
C GLN A 4 -19.06 0.80 -5.00
N GLU A 5 -20.10 0.09 -4.60
CA GLU A 5 -20.73 0.24 -3.27
C GLU A 5 -19.74 -0.12 -2.15
N GLN A 6 -18.85 -1.07 -2.38
CA GLN A 6 -17.76 -1.40 -1.46
C GLN A 6 -16.67 -0.32 -1.41
N LEU A 7 -16.36 0.34 -2.52
CA LEU A 7 -15.45 1.49 -2.55
C LEU A 7 -16.03 2.67 -1.76
N GLU A 8 -17.32 2.95 -1.92
CA GLU A 8 -18.00 3.96 -1.10
C GLU A 8 -17.97 3.63 0.39
N CYS A 9 -18.20 2.37 0.74
CA CYS A 9 -18.05 1.86 2.10
C CYS A 9 -16.63 2.13 2.64
N LEU A 10 -15.60 1.75 1.88
CA LEU A 10 -14.20 2.01 2.25
C LEU A 10 -13.92 3.50 2.45
N ASN A 11 -14.41 4.36 1.55
CA ASN A 11 -14.22 5.80 1.65
C ASN A 11 -14.89 6.38 2.90
N LYS A 12 -16.10 5.93 3.24
CA LYS A 12 -16.79 6.33 4.49
C LYS A 12 -16.03 5.86 5.73
N MET A 13 -15.58 4.60 5.76
CA MET A 13 -14.77 4.08 6.87
C MET A 13 -13.46 4.85 7.03
N THR A 14 -12.76 5.11 5.92
CA THR A 14 -11.50 5.85 5.87
C THR A 14 -11.68 7.27 6.41
N ALA A 15 -12.76 7.97 6.02
CA ALA A 15 -13.06 9.31 6.52
C ALA A 15 -13.19 9.34 8.05
N THR A 16 -13.88 8.35 8.63
CA THR A 16 -13.98 8.20 10.09
C THR A 16 -12.63 7.87 10.73
N TRP A 17 -11.88 6.93 10.15
CA TRP A 17 -10.60 6.49 10.70
C TRP A 17 -9.50 7.54 10.64
N ARG A 18 -9.56 8.50 9.72
CA ARG A 18 -8.57 9.59 9.66
C ARG A 18 -8.47 10.40 10.96
N GLN A 19 -9.48 10.35 11.83
CA GLN A 19 -9.44 10.99 13.14
C GLN A 19 -8.81 10.11 14.23
N ASP A 20 -8.68 8.79 13.99
CA ASP A 20 -8.14 7.81 14.91
C ASP A 20 -6.60 7.92 15.01
N LYS A 21 -6.08 7.85 16.23
CA LYS A 21 -4.63 7.90 16.50
C LYS A 21 -3.90 6.71 15.87
N VAL A 22 -4.47 5.50 15.91
CA VAL A 22 -3.89 4.30 15.31
C VAL A 22 -3.68 4.49 13.81
N TYR A 23 -4.67 5.08 13.13
CA TYR A 23 -4.61 5.37 11.70
C TYR A 23 -3.50 6.36 11.35
N LYS A 24 -3.39 7.46 12.11
CA LYS A 24 -2.32 8.47 11.90
C LYS A 24 -0.94 7.87 12.18
N ASN A 25 -0.82 7.12 13.28
CA ASN A 25 0.43 6.51 13.71
C ASN A 25 0.96 5.52 12.67
N VAL A 26 0.16 4.54 12.23
CA VAL A 26 0.63 3.52 11.29
C VAL A 26 1.12 4.12 9.97
N ARG A 27 0.46 5.19 9.48
CA ARG A 27 0.89 5.89 8.27
C ARG A 27 2.20 6.66 8.48
N SER A 28 2.31 7.40 9.58
CA SER A 28 3.52 8.16 9.91
C SER A 28 4.72 7.24 10.18
N GLU A 29 4.50 6.11 10.83
CA GLU A 29 5.53 5.11 11.10
C GLU A 29 5.97 4.41 9.81
N LEU A 30 5.05 4.13 8.86
CA LEU A 30 5.43 3.61 7.54
C LEU A 30 6.27 4.63 6.78
N ASP A 31 5.83 5.89 6.71
CA ASP A 31 6.57 6.95 6.02
C ASP A 31 8.01 7.08 6.56
N SER A 32 8.15 7.11 7.89
CA SER A 32 9.46 7.14 8.56
C SER A 32 10.29 5.89 8.29
N THR A 33 9.67 4.71 8.35
CA THR A 33 10.34 3.43 8.11
C THR A 33 10.82 3.31 6.66
N PHE A 34 9.99 3.76 5.71
CA PHE A 34 10.28 3.69 4.29
C PHE A 34 11.42 4.63 3.91
N ASN A 35 11.39 5.88 4.40
CA ASN A 35 12.51 6.81 4.29
C ASN A 35 13.79 6.21 4.88
N SER A 36 13.72 5.60 6.06
CA SER A 36 14.86 4.91 6.67
C SER A 36 15.42 3.79 5.78
N TRP A 37 14.58 2.97 5.13
CA TRP A 37 15.08 1.96 4.19
C TRP A 37 15.78 2.56 2.98
N ILE A 38 15.29 3.69 2.47
CA ILE A 38 15.93 4.44 1.39
C ILE A 38 17.29 4.98 1.85
N ASP A 39 17.34 5.62 3.01
CA ASP A 39 18.54 6.27 3.55
C ASP A 39 19.65 5.28 3.92
N HIS A 40 19.28 4.08 4.36
CA HIS A 40 20.21 2.98 4.63
C HIS A 40 20.61 2.18 3.39
N ASP A 41 20.30 2.69 2.20
CA ASP A 41 20.67 2.12 0.90
C ASP A 41 20.22 0.66 0.72
N ILE A 42 19.02 0.32 1.19
CA ILE A 42 18.45 -1.01 0.90
C ILE A 42 18.18 -1.11 -0.60
N LYS A 43 18.91 -1.99 -1.30
CA LYS A 43 18.93 -2.10 -2.78
C LYS A 43 17.54 -2.08 -3.42
N ALA A 44 16.60 -2.78 -2.80
CA ALA A 44 15.25 -2.96 -3.34
C ALA A 44 14.38 -1.69 -3.30
N VAL A 45 14.79 -0.64 -2.57
CA VAL A 45 14.09 0.66 -2.51
C VAL A 45 14.99 1.85 -2.88
N GLN A 46 16.27 1.64 -3.21
CA GLN A 46 17.16 2.74 -3.62
C GLN A 46 16.64 3.55 -4.81
N TYR A 47 15.92 2.90 -5.74
CA TYR A 47 15.36 3.58 -6.91
C TYR A 47 14.37 4.68 -6.53
N TYR A 48 13.75 4.63 -5.34
CA TYR A 48 12.81 5.66 -4.88
C TYR A 48 13.46 7.03 -4.72
N ARG A 49 14.80 7.10 -4.56
CA ARG A 49 15.56 8.36 -4.57
C ARG A 49 15.42 9.13 -5.89
N ARG A 50 15.01 8.47 -6.98
CA ARG A 50 14.88 9.04 -8.33
C ARG A 50 13.42 9.12 -8.80
N THR A 51 12.47 8.95 -7.88
CA THR A 51 11.04 8.94 -8.17
C THR A 51 10.32 9.87 -7.23
N ILE A 52 9.10 10.27 -7.56
CA ILE A 52 8.21 10.92 -6.61
C ILE A 52 7.34 9.82 -6.00
N TRP A 53 7.29 9.77 -4.67
CA TRP A 53 6.48 8.77 -3.99
C TRP A 53 5.82 9.33 -2.74
N LYS A 54 4.77 8.65 -2.27
CA LYS A 54 4.14 8.92 -0.97
C LYS A 54 3.40 7.71 -0.43
N VAL A 55 3.18 7.68 0.89
CA VAL A 55 2.23 6.76 1.51
C VAL A 55 0.81 7.20 1.17
N ASP A 56 0.00 6.29 0.61
CA ASP A 56 -1.40 6.59 0.32
C ASP A 56 -2.17 6.99 1.58
N GLU A 57 -3.26 7.71 1.36
CA GLU A 57 -4.13 8.09 2.45
C GLU A 57 -4.84 6.91 3.08
N THR A 58 -5.28 5.91 2.32
CA THR A 58 -6.09 4.81 2.84
C THR A 58 -5.24 3.75 3.54
N VAL A 59 -5.74 3.27 4.67
CA VAL A 59 -5.20 2.11 5.39
C VAL A 59 -6.24 1.00 5.38
N PHE A 60 -5.85 -0.19 4.95
CA PHE A 60 -6.73 -1.36 4.87
C PHE A 60 -6.52 -2.23 6.11
N PHE A 61 -7.18 -1.89 7.20
CA PHE A 61 -7.08 -2.62 8.47
C PHE A 61 -7.83 -3.97 8.44
N ASN A 62 -7.41 -4.90 9.28
CA ASN A 62 -8.34 -5.91 9.79
C ASN A 62 -9.29 -5.29 10.84
N THR A 63 -10.34 -6.01 11.24
CA THR A 63 -11.35 -5.47 12.18
C THR A 63 -10.74 -5.02 13.50
N SER A 64 -9.74 -5.74 14.03
CA SER A 64 -9.05 -5.41 15.28
C SER A 64 -8.03 -4.27 15.18
N LYS A 65 -7.76 -3.75 13.98
CA LYS A 65 -6.73 -2.71 13.70
C LYS A 65 -5.33 -3.03 14.22
N ASN A 66 -4.97 -4.31 14.31
CA ASN A 66 -3.61 -4.77 14.68
C ASN A 66 -2.83 -5.34 13.49
N ALA A 67 -3.46 -5.40 12.31
CA ALA A 67 -2.80 -5.68 11.04
C ALA A 67 -3.42 -4.82 9.94
N ALA A 68 -2.62 -4.46 8.93
CA ALA A 68 -3.08 -3.64 7.83
C ALA A 68 -2.30 -3.92 6.53
N ILE A 69 -2.90 -3.51 5.42
CA ILE A 69 -2.17 -3.23 4.18
C ILE A 69 -2.14 -1.72 4.00
N LEU A 70 -0.97 -1.19 3.65
CA LEU A 70 -0.77 0.21 3.24
C LEU A 70 -0.21 0.23 1.83
N LEU A 71 -0.29 1.40 1.18
CA LEU A 71 0.19 1.57 -0.19
C LEU A 71 1.30 2.61 -0.24
N ILE A 72 2.36 2.30 -0.97
CA ILE A 72 3.33 3.28 -1.46
C ILE A 72 2.99 3.58 -2.92
N LEU A 73 2.57 4.80 -3.19
CA LEU A 73 2.31 5.27 -4.55
C LEU A 73 3.60 5.84 -5.12
N GLN A 74 3.99 5.39 -6.31
CA GLN A 74 5.24 5.76 -6.96
C GLN A 74 4.98 6.27 -8.37
N GLN A 75 5.49 7.46 -8.65
CA GLN A 75 5.54 8.10 -9.96
C GLN A 75 6.98 8.14 -10.46
N ASP A 76 7.26 7.53 -11.60
CA ASP A 76 8.59 7.63 -12.22
C ASP A 76 8.75 8.96 -12.96
N THR A 77 9.75 9.77 -12.63
CA THR A 77 9.95 11.07 -13.29
C THR A 77 10.70 10.96 -14.62
N ASN A 78 11.19 9.77 -14.98
CA ASN A 78 11.82 9.53 -16.27
C ASN A 78 10.76 9.40 -17.37
N THR A 79 10.80 10.28 -18.37
CA THR A 79 9.86 10.31 -19.50
C THR A 79 9.97 9.08 -20.40
N ASN A 80 11.09 8.35 -20.35
CA ASN A 80 11.27 7.08 -21.06
C ASN A 80 10.64 5.88 -20.31
N VAL A 81 10.15 6.07 -19.08
CA VAL A 81 9.49 5.03 -18.31
C VAL A 81 7.98 5.19 -18.46
N TYR A 82 7.34 4.18 -19.04
CA TYR A 82 5.91 4.23 -19.36
C TYR A 82 5.03 3.58 -18.30
N LYS A 83 5.52 3.46 -17.07
CA LYS A 83 4.80 2.82 -15.98
C LYS A 83 5.00 3.50 -14.63
N ASP A 84 3.93 3.59 -13.88
CA ASP A 84 3.91 3.97 -12.48
C ASP A 84 3.47 2.79 -11.63
N ASN A 85 3.83 2.79 -10.35
CA ASN A 85 3.63 1.61 -9.51
C ASN A 85 2.93 1.95 -8.20
N VAL A 86 2.18 0.97 -7.70
CA VAL A 86 1.68 0.95 -6.32
C VAL A 86 2.23 -0.29 -5.65
N HIS A 87 2.96 -0.09 -4.55
CA HIS A 87 3.52 -1.19 -3.77
C HIS A 87 2.70 -1.37 -2.51
N LEU A 88 2.20 -2.58 -2.30
CA LEU A 88 1.49 -2.93 -1.08
C LEU A 88 2.53 -3.23 0.00
N ILE A 89 2.28 -2.74 1.21
CA ILE A 89 3.09 -2.97 2.39
C ILE A 89 2.21 -3.62 3.46
N PHE A 90 2.59 -4.81 3.91
CA PHE A 90 1.93 -5.40 5.07
C PHE A 90 2.42 -4.71 6.34
N ALA A 91 1.52 -4.42 7.26
CA ALA A 91 1.84 -3.91 8.58
C ALA A 91 1.23 -4.80 9.64
N LYS A 92 1.98 -5.09 10.70
CA LYS A 92 1.50 -5.82 11.87
C LYS A 92 1.96 -5.14 13.14
N GLU A 93 1.05 -4.97 14.06
CA GLU A 93 1.33 -4.48 15.41
C GLU A 93 1.93 -5.65 16.23
N GLN A 94 3.09 -5.39 16.84
CA GLN A 94 3.77 -6.30 17.74
C GLN A 94 4.38 -5.50 18.90
N ASN A 95 3.94 -5.79 20.13
CA ASN A 95 4.47 -5.20 21.37
C ASN A 95 4.40 -3.66 21.41
N GLY A 96 3.28 -3.09 20.97
CA GLY A 96 3.01 -1.66 20.90
C GLY A 96 3.66 -0.94 19.71
N LYS A 97 4.21 -1.66 18.73
CA LYS A 97 4.95 -1.07 17.60
C LYS A 97 4.49 -1.67 16.28
N TRP A 98 4.41 -0.85 15.23
CA TRP A 98 4.16 -1.35 13.89
C TRP A 98 5.45 -1.89 13.26
N ARG A 99 5.34 -3.08 12.65
CA ARG A 99 6.37 -3.64 11.78
C ARG A 99 5.84 -3.71 10.36
N PHE A 100 6.67 -3.30 9.42
CA PHE A 100 6.31 -3.17 8.01
C PHE A 100 7.08 -4.16 7.15
N PHE A 101 6.41 -4.80 6.21
CA PHE A 101 6.99 -5.85 5.38
C PHE A 101 6.82 -5.51 3.89
N TYR A 102 7.95 -5.29 3.21
CA TYR A 102 7.99 -4.89 1.80
C TYR A 102 7.91 -6.09 0.83
N LYS A 103 8.80 -7.09 0.96
CA LYS A 103 9.15 -8.00 -0.14
C LYS A 103 8.32 -9.29 -0.22
N SER A 104 7.00 -9.18 -0.22
CA SER A 104 6.10 -10.32 -0.52
C SER A 104 4.89 -9.99 -1.40
N MET A 105 4.66 -8.71 -1.68
CA MET A 105 3.40 -8.29 -2.26
C MET A 105 3.56 -7.96 -3.74
N HIS A 106 2.52 -8.24 -4.53
CA HIS A 106 2.44 -7.82 -5.91
C HIS A 106 2.43 -6.28 -5.96
N SER A 107 3.34 -5.69 -6.74
CA SER A 107 3.17 -4.30 -7.16
C SER A 107 2.04 -4.25 -8.19
N LEU A 108 1.18 -3.24 -8.09
CA LEU A 108 0.24 -2.91 -9.15
C LEU A 108 0.93 -1.92 -10.09
N THR A 109 0.84 -2.18 -11.39
CA THR A 109 1.48 -1.36 -12.41
C THR A 109 0.40 -0.61 -13.18
N ALA A 110 0.54 0.71 -13.27
CA ALA A 110 -0.25 1.55 -14.16
C ALA A 110 0.59 1.85 -15.41
N GLU A 111 0.27 1.22 -16.53
CA GLU A 111 0.91 1.48 -17.81
C GLU A 111 0.31 2.74 -18.45
N ARG A 112 1.13 3.78 -18.61
CA ARG A 112 0.67 5.14 -18.95
C ARG A 112 -0.05 5.20 -20.29
N TYR A 113 0.41 4.43 -21.28
CA TYR A 113 -0.18 4.36 -22.62
C TYR A 113 -1.65 3.94 -22.65
N TYR A 114 -2.10 3.12 -21.70
CA TYR A 114 -3.49 2.65 -21.67
C TYR A 114 -4.44 3.55 -20.90
N VAL A 115 -3.89 4.56 -20.21
CA VAL A 115 -4.63 5.33 -19.21
C VAL A 115 -4.64 6.82 -19.55
N LYS A 116 -3.65 7.31 -20.31
CA LYS A 116 -3.45 8.73 -20.58
C LYS A 116 -3.26 9.00 -22.06
N GLU A 117 -3.74 10.17 -22.48
CA GLU A 117 -3.48 10.73 -23.81
C GLU A 117 -2.01 11.13 -23.99
N ASN A 118 -1.37 11.65 -22.93
CA ASN A 118 0.08 11.91 -22.89
C ASN A 118 0.80 10.88 -21.98
N PRO A 119 1.47 9.87 -22.56
CA PRO A 119 2.12 8.79 -21.81
C PRO A 119 3.48 9.18 -21.21
N GLU A 120 4.03 10.35 -21.58
CA GLU A 120 5.31 10.84 -21.04
C GLU A 120 5.18 11.35 -19.61
N GLU A 121 3.97 11.78 -19.23
CA GLU A 121 3.68 12.29 -17.90
C GLU A 121 3.20 11.20 -16.93
N PRO A 122 3.64 11.21 -15.66
CA PRO A 122 3.16 10.27 -14.65
C PRO A 122 1.64 10.27 -14.45
N CYS A 123 1.09 9.11 -14.11
CA CYS A 123 -0.27 8.97 -13.59
C CYS A 123 -0.42 9.74 -12.29
N SER A 124 -1.54 10.44 -12.09
CA SER A 124 -1.77 11.17 -10.83
C SER A 124 -1.80 10.22 -9.63
N PHE A 125 -1.37 10.69 -8.46
CA PHE A 125 -1.49 9.90 -7.23
C PHE A 125 -2.93 9.48 -6.94
N LYS A 126 -3.91 10.32 -7.28
CA LYS A 126 -5.33 9.99 -7.11
C LYS A 126 -5.69 8.75 -7.93
N TYR A 127 -5.27 8.72 -9.20
CA TYR A 127 -5.51 7.57 -10.08
C TYR A 127 -4.87 6.30 -9.51
N LEU A 128 -3.59 6.36 -9.10
CA LEU A 128 -2.89 5.22 -8.52
C LEU A 128 -3.58 4.70 -7.26
N SER A 129 -4.01 5.61 -6.37
CA SER A 129 -4.82 5.31 -5.19
C SER A 129 -6.11 4.58 -5.56
N ASP A 130 -6.88 5.12 -6.50
CA ASP A 130 -8.21 4.61 -6.83
C ASP A 130 -8.13 3.24 -7.52
N MET A 131 -7.18 3.07 -8.44
CA MET A 131 -6.86 1.79 -9.07
C MET A 131 -6.52 0.72 -8.01
N ALA A 132 -5.65 1.07 -7.06
CA ALA A 132 -5.22 0.14 -6.02
C ALA A 132 -6.35 -0.23 -5.05
N LYS A 133 -7.19 0.75 -4.66
CA LYS A 133 -8.38 0.51 -3.82
C LYS A 133 -9.33 -0.45 -4.48
N MET A 134 -9.66 -0.23 -5.75
CA MET A 134 -10.53 -1.13 -6.52
C MET A 134 -9.93 -2.54 -6.59
N ARG A 135 -8.63 -2.66 -6.89
CA ARG A 135 -7.98 -3.96 -6.97
C ARG A 135 -8.01 -4.74 -5.65
N ILE A 136 -7.82 -4.06 -4.53
CA ILE A 136 -7.90 -4.65 -3.18
C ILE A 136 -9.33 -5.08 -2.84
N ILE A 137 -10.33 -4.27 -3.22
CA ILE A 137 -11.75 -4.59 -3.05
C ILE A 137 -12.12 -5.83 -3.87
N GLU A 138 -11.77 -5.87 -5.16
CA GLU A 138 -12.00 -7.01 -6.07
C GLU A 138 -11.32 -8.29 -5.57
N SER A 139 -10.15 -8.16 -4.94
CA SER A 139 -9.43 -9.29 -4.34
C SER A 139 -10.09 -9.79 -3.03
N GLY A 140 -11.15 -9.10 -2.57
CA GLY A 140 -12.01 -9.52 -1.48
C GLY A 140 -11.58 -9.01 -0.11
N TYR A 141 -11.16 -7.75 -0.02
CA TYR A 141 -10.98 -7.09 1.28
C TYR A 141 -12.26 -7.08 2.13
N PHE A 142 -13.42 -6.92 1.49
CA PHE A 142 -14.72 -7.04 2.13
C PHE A 142 -15.33 -8.44 1.92
N LYS A 143 -16.20 -8.84 2.87
CA LYS A 143 -17.07 -10.01 2.69
C LYS A 143 -18.03 -9.75 1.51
N LYS A 144 -18.22 -10.76 0.66
CA LYS A 144 -19.03 -10.65 -0.56
C LYS A 144 -20.43 -10.09 -0.24
N GLY A 145 -20.79 -9.01 -0.92
CA GLY A 145 -22.09 -8.36 -0.76
C GLY A 145 -22.28 -7.55 0.53
N GLN A 146 -21.23 -7.32 1.33
CA GLN A 146 -21.32 -6.63 2.62
C GLN A 146 -20.26 -5.55 2.80
N CYS A 147 -20.58 -4.49 3.56
CA CYS A 147 -19.65 -3.50 4.09
C CYS A 147 -19.02 -4.02 5.41
N LYS A 148 -18.44 -5.23 5.36
CA LYS A 148 -17.80 -5.88 6.52
C LYS A 148 -16.42 -6.40 6.10
N ILE A 149 -15.38 -5.99 6.82
CA ILE A 149 -14.00 -6.44 6.55
C ILE A 149 -13.94 -7.97 6.66
N ARG A 150 -13.24 -8.59 5.72
CA ARG A 150 -12.89 -10.01 5.79
C ARG A 150 -11.50 -10.12 6.42
N ASP A 151 -11.44 -10.31 7.74
CA ASP A 151 -10.16 -10.30 8.48
C ASP A 151 -9.10 -11.26 7.93
N SER A 152 -9.50 -12.44 7.45
CA SER A 152 -8.58 -13.39 6.82
C SER A 152 -7.87 -12.79 5.59
N TYR A 153 -8.52 -11.89 4.85
CA TYR A 153 -7.88 -11.19 3.73
C TYR A 153 -6.67 -10.39 4.15
N ILE A 154 -6.60 -9.85 5.37
CA ILE A 154 -5.43 -9.12 5.88
C ILE A 154 -4.51 -10.05 6.68
N ASN A 155 -5.09 -10.84 7.58
CA ASN A 155 -4.33 -11.66 8.53
C ASN A 155 -3.50 -12.74 7.84
N ASP A 156 -4.00 -13.33 6.75
CA ASP A 156 -3.35 -14.44 6.06
C ASP A 156 -2.07 -14.01 5.31
N TRP A 157 -1.81 -12.70 5.18
CA TRP A 157 -0.57 -12.20 4.59
C TRP A 157 0.63 -12.41 5.52
N TYR A 158 0.42 -12.48 6.84
CA TYR A 158 1.50 -12.71 7.77
C TYR A 158 1.87 -14.20 7.82
N THR A 159 3.07 -14.52 7.35
CA THR A 159 3.61 -15.88 7.36
C THR A 159 5.06 -15.85 7.83
N GLU A 160 5.59 -16.96 8.31
CA GLU A 160 7.02 -17.06 8.62
C GLU A 160 7.88 -16.79 7.37
N LYS A 161 7.40 -17.22 6.20
CA LYS A 161 8.04 -16.93 4.91
C LYS A 161 8.09 -15.43 4.61
N LEU A 162 7.08 -14.66 4.99
CA LEU A 162 7.08 -13.19 4.89
C LEU A 162 8.21 -12.61 5.74
N GLU A 163 8.28 -13.01 7.01
CA GLU A 163 9.30 -12.55 7.94
C GLU A 163 10.70 -12.82 7.39
N GLN A 164 10.97 -14.06 6.96
CA GLN A 164 12.26 -14.45 6.38
C GLN A 164 12.61 -13.65 5.12
N LYS A 165 11.64 -13.43 4.22
CA LYS A 165 11.85 -12.60 3.01
C LYS A 165 12.14 -11.15 3.37
N HIS A 166 11.48 -10.62 4.39
CA HIS A 166 11.71 -9.26 4.85
C HIS A 166 13.08 -9.10 5.51
N GLN A 167 13.55 -10.06 6.31
CA GLN A 167 14.91 -10.05 6.84
C GLN A 167 15.96 -10.07 5.73
N LYS A 168 15.76 -10.89 4.68
CA LYS A 168 16.63 -10.86 3.49
C LYS A 168 16.59 -9.52 2.77
N PHE A 169 15.44 -8.86 2.73
CA PHE A 169 15.29 -7.51 2.18
C PHE A 169 16.13 -6.49 2.99
N LEU A 170 16.02 -6.49 4.31
CA LEU A 170 16.77 -5.57 5.20
C LEU A 170 18.29 -5.77 5.13
N ASN A 171 18.75 -7.00 4.86
CA ASN A 171 20.17 -7.33 4.77
C ASN A 171 20.76 -7.11 3.37
N ASN A 172 19.94 -6.78 2.36
CA ASN A 172 20.40 -6.61 0.99
C ASN A 172 20.74 -5.14 0.69
N LYS A 173 21.90 -4.72 1.16
CA LYS A 173 22.56 -3.44 0.85
C LYS A 173 23.45 -3.56 -0.38
#